data_AF-A0AAP2GRG0-F1
#
_entry.id   AF-A0AAP2GRG0-F1
#
_cell.length_a   1.000
_cell.length_b   1.000
_cell.length_c   1.000
_cell.angle_alpha   90.00
_cell.angle_beta   90.00
_cell.angle_gamma   90.00
#
_symmetry.space_group_name_H-M   'P 1'
#
loop_
_entity.id
_entity.type
_entity.pdbx_description
1 polymer ?
#
loop_
_entity_poly.entity_id
_entity_poly.type
_entity_poly.pdbx_seq_one_letter_code
_entity_poly.pdbx_strand_id
1 'polypeptide(L)'
;MNFAEKIKAFVSMQTTETTPYDYTPLDFVKTRKGILKELVLSKQSGKLIGVYSRVLGEGMFLTCVEAIQPHGKDEQIVFHRYDMSGKMLARTRISIDEIHMVCPFNKLFRSPALDTARADSVLLGVL
;
A
#
# COMPACT_ATOMS: atom_id res chain seq x y z
N MET A 1 -10.33 -0.18 -26.89
CA MET A 1 -9.56 -0.74 -25.76
C MET A 1 -9.64 0.20 -24.56
N ASN A 2 -9.96 -0.30 -23.37
CA ASN A 2 -10.02 0.50 -22.14
C ASN A 2 -8.68 0.50 -21.37
N PHE A 3 -8.53 1.39 -20.40
CA PHE A 3 -7.29 1.55 -19.61
C PHE A 3 -6.85 0.26 -18.88
N ALA A 4 -7.79 -0.56 -18.41
CA ALA A 4 -7.51 -1.85 -17.78
C ALA A 4 -6.97 -2.88 -18.79
N GLU A 5 -7.38 -2.83 -20.06
CA GLU A 5 -6.84 -3.70 -21.11
C GLU A 5 -5.40 -3.31 -21.46
N LYS A 6 -5.06 -2.02 -21.42
CA LYS A 6 -3.68 -1.54 -21.62
C LYS A 6 -2.74 -1.98 -20.50
N ILE A 7 -3.20 -1.97 -19.25
CA ILE A 7 -2.42 -2.46 -18.10
C ILE A 7 -2.19 -3.97 -18.22
N LYS A 8 -3.23 -4.75 -18.57
CA LYS A 8 -3.09 -6.20 -18.79
C LYS A 8 -2.07 -6.51 -19.88
N ALA A 9 -2.13 -5.82 -21.02
CA ALA A 9 -1.20 -6.02 -22.11
C ALA A 9 0.25 -5.66 -21.73
N PHE A 10 0.43 -4.57 -20.97
CA PHE A 10 1.76 -4.12 -20.54
C PHE A 10 2.41 -5.10 -19.55
N VAL A 11 1.63 -5.68 -18.64
CA VAL A 11 2.12 -6.67 -17.67
C VAL A 11 2.45 -8.01 -18.34
N SER A 12 1.66 -8.43 -19.34
CA SER A 12 1.91 -9.70 -20.05
C SER A 12 3.16 -9.71 -20.95
N MET A 13 3.67 -8.55 -21.38
CA MET A 13 4.86 -8.48 -22.24
C MET A 13 6.20 -8.50 -21.49
N GLN A 14 6.21 -8.41 -20.15
CA GLN A 14 7.45 -8.33 -19.36
C GLN A 14 7.87 -9.63 -18.65
N THR A 15 7.14 -10.73 -18.81
CA THR A 15 7.45 -12.00 -18.12
C THR A 15 8.36 -12.92 -18.94
N THR A 16 9.64 -12.61 -18.94
CA THR A 16 10.69 -13.64 -18.92
C THR A 16 11.53 -13.40 -17.68
N GLU A 17 11.69 -14.48 -16.90
CA GLU A 17 12.46 -14.64 -15.66
C GLU A 17 11.66 -14.70 -14.35
N THR A 18 12.02 -15.74 -13.60
CA THR A 18 11.26 -16.48 -12.61
C THR A 18 11.33 -15.86 -11.21
N THR A 19 10.18 -15.47 -10.67
CA THR A 19 9.89 -15.49 -9.23
C THR A 19 8.48 -16.05 -9.03
N PRO A 20 8.16 -16.72 -7.90
CA PRO A 20 6.81 -17.21 -7.64
C PRO A 20 5.92 -15.99 -7.38
N TYR A 21 5.34 -15.45 -8.46
CA TYR A 21 4.34 -14.40 -8.36
C TYR A 21 3.14 -14.97 -7.59
N ASP A 22 2.91 -14.41 -6.41
CA ASP A 22 1.70 -14.60 -5.64
C ASP A 22 0.53 -14.16 -6.53
N TYR A 23 -0.11 -15.12 -7.21
CA TYR A 23 -1.26 -14.92 -8.10
C TYR A 23 -2.52 -14.60 -7.29
N THR A 24 -2.41 -13.75 -6.27
CA THR A 24 -3.56 -13.24 -5.55
C THR A 24 -4.33 -12.34 -6.51
N PRO A 25 -5.58 -12.68 -6.87
CA PRO A 25 -6.41 -11.80 -7.69
C PRO A 25 -6.47 -10.43 -7.02
N LEU A 26 -6.20 -9.36 -7.78
CA LEU A 26 -6.31 -8.00 -7.26
C LEU A 26 -7.79 -7.72 -6.97
N ASP A 27 -8.18 -7.83 -5.71
CA ASP A 27 -9.52 -7.54 -5.24
C ASP A 27 -9.66 -6.06 -4.93
N PHE A 28 -10.26 -5.32 -5.86
CA PHE A 28 -10.46 -3.88 -5.72
C PHE A 28 -11.74 -3.59 -4.95
N VAL A 29 -11.59 -3.30 -3.66
CA VAL A 29 -12.69 -2.98 -2.76
C VAL A 29 -13.02 -1.49 -2.86
N LYS A 30 -14.28 -1.17 -3.18
CA LYS A 30 -14.76 0.21 -3.40
C LYS A 30 -15.86 0.66 -2.44
N THR A 31 -16.49 -0.26 -1.72
CA THR A 31 -17.56 0.09 -0.79
C THR A 31 -16.96 0.62 0.50
N ARG A 32 -17.52 1.68 1.10
CA ARG A 32 -17.03 2.24 2.39
C ARG A 32 -16.81 1.17 3.44
N LYS A 33 -17.81 0.30 3.65
CA LYS A 33 -17.75 -0.81 4.61
C LYS A 33 -16.61 -1.79 4.31
N GLY A 34 -16.42 -2.12 3.03
CA GLY A 34 -15.32 -2.99 2.60
C GLY A 34 -13.96 -2.33 2.79
N ILE A 35 -13.83 -1.07 2.41
CA ILE A 35 -12.61 -0.26 2.59
C ILE A 35 -12.23 -0.23 4.07
N LEU A 36 -13.18 0.11 4.96
CA LEU A 36 -12.93 0.14 6.41
C LEU A 36 -12.45 -1.22 6.91
N LYS A 37 -13.10 -2.30 6.49
CA LYS A 37 -12.73 -3.67 6.87
C LYS A 37 -11.28 -3.97 6.49
N GLU A 38 -10.89 -3.73 5.24
CA GLU A 38 -9.53 -4.02 4.77
C GLU A 38 -8.47 -3.12 5.43
N LEU A 39 -8.80 -1.86 5.72
CA LEU A 39 -7.91 -0.97 6.47
C LEU A 39 -7.70 -1.42 7.92
N VAL A 40 -8.77 -1.90 8.58
CA VAL A 40 -8.67 -2.50 9.93
C VAL A 40 -7.79 -3.76 9.89
N LEU A 41 -7.98 -4.62 8.89
CA LEU A 41 -7.15 -5.82 8.73
C LEU A 41 -5.68 -5.48 8.47
N SER A 42 -5.41 -4.49 7.61
CA SER A 42 -4.05 -3.99 7.36
C SER A 42 -3.41 -3.48 8.66
N LYS A 43 -4.12 -2.64 9.44
CA LYS A 43 -3.64 -2.14 10.75
C LYS A 43 -3.30 -3.30 11.71
N GLN A 44 -4.18 -4.29 11.84
CA GLN A 44 -4.01 -5.39 12.79
C GLN A 44 -2.87 -6.34 12.40
N SER A 45 -2.67 -6.54 11.09
CA SER A 45 -1.71 -7.52 10.57
C SER A 45 -0.38 -6.93 10.14
N GLY A 46 -0.27 -5.61 10.01
CA GLY A 46 0.89 -4.96 9.38
C GLY A 46 1.02 -5.26 7.89
N LYS A 47 -0.03 -5.79 7.26
CA LYS A 47 -0.01 -6.15 5.84
C LYS A 47 -0.16 -4.93 4.95
N LEU A 48 0.50 -5.03 3.81
CA LEU A 48 0.46 -4.08 2.72
C LEU A 48 -0.96 -3.94 2.18
N ILE A 49 -1.35 -2.71 1.90
CA ILE A 49 -2.60 -2.36 1.26
C ILE A 49 -2.32 -1.33 0.18
N GLY A 50 -2.85 -1.58 -1.01
CA GLY A 50 -2.93 -0.60 -2.09
C GLY A 50 -4.06 0.37 -1.80
N VAL A 51 -3.78 1.66 -1.83
CA VAL A 51 -4.76 2.71 -1.55
C VAL A 51 -4.78 3.67 -2.72
N TYR A 52 -5.98 3.90 -3.26
CA TYR A 52 -6.21 4.95 -4.24
C TYR A 52 -7.00 6.09 -3.60
N SER A 53 -6.35 7.24 -3.49
CA SER A 53 -6.94 8.47 -2.97
C SER A 53 -6.16 9.66 -3.53
N ARG A 54 -6.89 10.61 -4.15
CA ARG A 54 -6.27 11.79 -4.78
C ARG A 54 -5.52 12.69 -3.79
N VAL A 55 -5.89 12.65 -2.52
CA VAL A 55 -5.25 13.46 -1.47
C VAL A 55 -3.95 12.85 -0.96
N LEU A 56 -3.68 11.57 -1.27
CA LEU A 56 -2.38 10.93 -1.02
C LEU A 56 -1.37 11.24 -2.14
N GLY A 57 -1.88 11.55 -3.33
CA GLY A 57 -1.12 11.92 -4.53
C GLY A 57 -1.68 11.25 -5.78
N GLU A 58 -0.96 11.38 -6.88
CA GLU A 58 -1.33 10.72 -8.14
C GLU A 58 -0.96 9.23 -8.12
N GLY A 59 -1.95 8.38 -8.44
CA GLY A 59 -1.80 6.94 -8.58
C GLY A 59 -2.24 6.15 -7.34
N MET A 60 -1.88 4.87 -7.34
CA MET A 60 -2.11 3.95 -6.22
C MET A 60 -0.83 3.84 -5.38
N PHE A 61 -0.97 3.93 -4.07
CA PHE A 61 0.13 3.82 -3.12
C PHE A 61 0.07 2.49 -2.39
N LEU A 62 1.18 1.78 -2.32
CA LEU A 62 1.31 0.51 -1.60
C LEU A 62 1.89 0.79 -0.20
N THR A 63 1.03 0.89 0.80
CA THR A 63 1.42 1.33 2.16
C THR A 63 0.80 0.42 3.23
N CYS A 64 0.91 0.78 4.51
CA CYS A 64 0.22 0.13 5.62
C CYS A 64 -0.40 1.17 6.54
N VAL A 65 -1.48 0.77 7.22
CA VAL A 65 -2.20 1.61 8.17
C VAL A 65 -1.46 1.61 9.51
N GLU A 66 -1.04 2.80 9.96
CA GLU A 66 -0.43 2.99 11.28
C GLU A 66 -1.52 3.08 12.37
N ALA A 67 -2.56 3.86 12.12
CA ALA A 67 -3.63 4.08 13.08
C ALA A 67 -4.98 4.36 12.40
N ILE A 68 -6.05 4.05 13.14
CA ILE A 68 -7.42 4.43 12.79
C ILE A 68 -7.95 5.14 14.03
N GLN A 69 -8.38 6.39 13.85
CA GLN A 69 -8.80 7.27 14.94
C GLN A 69 -10.24 7.74 14.69
N PRO A 70 -11.08 7.83 15.73
CA PRO A 70 -12.39 8.43 15.59
C PRO A 70 -12.26 9.94 15.32
N HIS A 71 -13.03 10.45 14.36
CA HIS A 71 -13.09 11.86 14.00
C HIS A 71 -14.55 12.29 13.78
N GLY A 72 -15.21 12.66 14.88
CA GLY A 72 -16.64 12.99 14.87
C GLY A 72 -17.49 11.76 14.59
N LYS A 73 -18.20 11.76 13.45
CA LYS A 73 -19.02 10.63 13.00
C LYS A 73 -18.28 9.66 12.08
N ASP A 74 -17.06 10.02 11.68
CA ASP A 74 -16.28 9.28 10.69
C ASP A 74 -14.94 8.81 11.26
N GLU A 75 -14.26 7.92 10.53
CA GLU A 75 -12.92 7.44 10.86
C GLU A 75 -11.84 8.21 10.09
N GLN A 76 -10.81 8.63 10.81
CA GLN A 76 -9.57 9.13 10.23
C GLN A 76 -8.54 8.01 10.16
N ILE A 77 -7.99 7.82 8.97
CA ILE A 77 -6.99 6.79 8.67
C ILE A 77 -5.61 7.45 8.63
N VAL A 78 -4.67 6.87 9.35
CA VAL A 78 -3.26 7.29 9.38
C VAL A 78 -2.43 6.22 8.68
N PHE A 79 -1.75 6.61 7.61
CA PHE A 79 -0.85 5.76 6.84
C PHE A 79 0.62 6.06 7.15
N HIS A 80 1.49 5.09 6.88
CA HIS A 80 2.92 5.35 6.84
C HIS A 80 3.25 6.46 5.84
N ARG A 81 4.27 7.28 6.19
CA ARG A 81 4.71 8.43 5.38
C ARG A 81 5.21 8.06 3.99
N TYR A 82 5.67 6.82 3.81
CA TYR A 82 6.21 6.31 2.56
C TYR A 82 5.43 5.08 2.12
N ASP A 83 5.33 4.88 0.82
CA ASP A 83 4.93 3.62 0.24
C ASP A 83 6.13 2.65 0.13
N MET A 84 5.86 1.42 -0.29
CA MET A 84 6.86 0.36 -0.45
C MET A 84 7.94 0.70 -1.51
N SER A 85 7.70 1.67 -2.40
CA SER A 85 8.70 2.14 -3.37
C SER A 85 9.58 3.26 -2.82
N GLY A 86 9.30 3.78 -1.63
CA GLY A 86 9.97 4.95 -1.07
C GLY A 86 9.34 6.27 -1.47
N LYS A 87 8.25 6.26 -2.25
CA LYS A 87 7.53 7.48 -2.59
C LYS A 87 6.79 8.01 -1.36
N MET A 88 6.96 9.30 -1.10
CA MET A 88 6.29 9.98 0.01
C MET A 88 4.82 10.24 -0.34
N LEU A 89 3.93 9.99 0.62
CA LEU A 89 2.52 10.36 0.50
C LEU A 89 2.39 11.87 0.76
N ALA A 90 1.56 12.57 -0.02
CA ALA A 90 1.32 14.01 0.14
C ALA A 90 0.67 14.34 1.49
N ARG A 91 -0.18 13.44 1.99
CA ARG A 91 -0.80 13.47 3.32
C ARG A 91 -0.72 12.08 3.93
N THR A 92 -0.51 12.01 5.24
CA THR A 92 -0.54 10.73 5.98
C THR A 92 -1.85 10.50 6.71
N ARG A 93 -2.65 11.54 6.91
CA ARG A 93 -3.93 11.50 7.62
C ARG A 93 -5.07 11.94 6.71
N ILE A 94 -6.01 11.04 6.45
CA ILE A 94 -7.16 11.29 5.58
C ILE A 94 -8.43 10.67 6.16
N SER A 95 -9.59 11.24 5.84
CA SER A 95 -10.88 10.61 6.13
C SER A 95 -11.06 9.37 5.26
N ILE A 96 -11.78 8.38 5.78
CA ILE A 96 -12.20 7.22 5.01
C ILE A 96 -13.00 7.61 3.75
N ASP A 97 -13.74 8.72 3.77
CA ASP A 97 -14.46 9.25 2.60
C ASP A 97 -13.54 9.70 1.47
N GLU A 98 -12.28 10.02 1.78
CA GLU A 98 -11.30 10.42 0.78
C GLU A 98 -10.71 9.20 0.04
N ILE A 99 -10.97 7.97 0.51
CA ILE A 99 -10.46 6.72 -0.05
C ILE A 99 -11.46 6.18 -1.06
N HIS A 100 -11.05 6.12 -2.33
CA HIS A 100 -11.92 5.69 -3.41
C HIS A 100 -11.90 4.17 -3.62
N MET A 101 -10.77 3.54 -3.31
CA MET A 101 -10.55 2.12 -3.51
C MET A 101 -9.36 1.65 -2.69
N VAL A 102 -9.44 0.42 -2.20
CA VAL A 102 -8.30 -0.31 -1.65
C VAL A 102 -8.11 -1.66 -2.33
N CYS A 103 -6.89 -2.19 -2.27
CA CYS A 103 -6.52 -3.51 -2.74
C CYS A 103 -5.66 -4.19 -1.66
N PRO A 104 -6.15 -5.21 -0.94
CA PRO A 104 -5.36 -5.91 0.06
C PRO A 104 -4.29 -6.78 -0.60
N PHE A 105 -3.14 -6.91 0.06
CA PHE A 105 -2.06 -7.81 -0.38
C PHE A 105 -1.70 -8.78 0.75
N ASN A 106 -1.36 -10.02 0.40
CA ASN A 106 -0.89 -11.00 1.37
C ASN A 106 0.62 -10.88 1.67
N LYS A 107 1.10 -9.64 1.82
CA LYS A 107 2.51 -9.33 2.06
C LYS A 107 2.64 -8.34 3.21
N LEU A 108 3.64 -8.52 4.07
CA LEU A 108 3.95 -7.53 5.11
C LEU A 108 4.50 -6.25 4.50
N PHE A 109 4.09 -5.11 5.05
CA PHE A 109 4.71 -3.84 4.68
C PHE A 109 6.14 -3.79 5.22
N ARG A 110 7.08 -3.41 4.35
CA ARG A 110 8.47 -3.16 4.71
C ARG A 110 8.76 -1.70 4.42
N SER A 111 9.13 -0.96 5.46
CA SER A 111 9.52 0.43 5.31
C SER A 111 10.86 0.52 4.57
N PRO A 112 10.96 1.31 3.49
CA PRO A 112 12.22 1.52 2.79
C PRO A 112 13.36 2.02 3.70
N ALA A 113 13.02 2.76 4.77
CA ALA A 113 14.00 3.29 5.72
C ALA A 113 14.69 2.20 6.58
N LEU A 114 14.06 1.03 6.73
CA LEU A 114 14.63 -0.09 7.51
C LEU A 114 15.59 -0.95 6.69
N ASP A 115 15.45 -0.98 5.36
CA ASP A 115 16.33 -1.78 4.50
C ASP A 115 17.72 -1.14 4.36
N THR A 116 17.83 0.20 4.43
CA THR A 116 19.13 0.90 4.45
C THR A 116 19.94 0.65 5.73
N ALA A 117 19.28 0.52 6.90
CA ALA A 117 19.99 0.29 8.16
C ALA A 117 20.70 -1.08 8.25
N ARG A 118 20.25 -2.06 7.45
CA ARG A 118 20.90 -3.37 7.33
C ARG A 118 22.14 -3.37 6.43
N ALA A 119 22.23 -2.43 5.48
CA ALA A 119 23.42 -2.30 4.64
C ALA A 119 24.61 -1.70 5.43
N ASP A 120 24.33 -0.78 6.36
CA ASP A 120 25.37 -0.09 7.13
C ASP A 120 25.91 -0.92 8.32
N SER A 121 25.13 -1.87 8.83
CA SER A 121 25.56 -2.73 9.95
C SER A 121 26.54 -3.85 9.53
N VAL A 122 26.74 -4.09 8.22
CA VAL A 122 27.77 -5.02 7.72
C VAL A 122 29.15 -4.35 7.63
N LEU A 123 29.21 -3.01 7.51
CA LEU A 123 30.47 -2.27 7.37
C LEU A 123 31.13 -1.87 8.70
N LEU A 124 30.42 -1.95 9.83
CA LEU A 124 30.94 -1.58 11.15
C LEU A 124 31.36 -2.78 12.03
N GLY A 125 31.34 -4.00 11.48
CA GLY A 125 31.69 -5.24 12.20
C GLY A 125 33.08 -5.82 11.89
N VAL A 126 33.97 -5.05 11.26
CA VAL A 126 35.35 -5.46 10.97
C VAL A 126 36.32 -4.35 11.40
N LEU A 127 36.52 -4.19 12.71
CA LEU A 127 37.72 -3.62 13.31
C LEU A 127 38.02 -4.35 14.62
#